data_AF-A0A3N5IQX9-F1
#
_entry.id   AF-A0A3N5IQX9-F1
#
_cell.length_a   1.000
_cell.length_b   1.000
_cell.length_c   1.000
_cell.angle_alpha   90.00
_cell.angle_beta   90.00
_cell.angle_gamma   90.00
#
_symmetry.space_group_name_H-M   'P 1'
#
loop_
_entity.id
_entity.type
_entity.pdbx_description
1 polymer ?
#
loop_
_entity_poly.entity_id
_entity_poly.type
_entity_poly.pdbx_seq_one_letter_code
_entity_poly.pdbx_strand_id
1 'polypeptide(L)' 'MALFCAPKGNLKIADDARHIVYQDGSPFFWLGDTAWELFHRTLREEADLYLSNRA' A
#
# COMPACT_ATOMS: atom_id res chain seq x y z
N MET A 1 21.87 -10.87 0.41
CA MET A 1 20.95 -11.84 -0.21
C MET A 1 19.54 -11.38 0.10
N ALA A 2 18.94 -10.58 -0.78
CA ALA A 2 17.57 -10.09 -0.57
C ALA A 2 16.60 -11.21 -0.94
N LEU A 3 15.85 -11.71 0.02
CA LEU A 3 14.65 -12.52 -0.22
C LEU A 3 13.64 -11.59 -0.89
N PHE A 4 13.52 -11.67 -2.22
CA PHE A 4 12.37 -11.09 -2.90
C PHE A 4 11.14 -11.92 -2.48
N CYS A 5 10.23 -11.30 -1.72
CA CYS A 5 8.93 -11.86 -1.42
C CYS A 5 8.12 -11.87 -2.74
N ALA A 6 7.62 -13.03 -3.14
CA ALA A 6 6.74 -13.14 -4.30
C ALA A 6 5.53 -12.21 -4.14
N PRO A 7 4.97 -11.65 -5.22
CA PRO A 7 3.75 -10.85 -5.14
C PRO A 7 2.65 -11.68 -4.49
N LYS A 8 2.12 -11.20 -3.36
CA LYS A 8 1.19 -11.94 -2.49
C LYS A 8 -0.23 -12.10 -3.06
N GLY A 9 -0.44 -11.74 -4.33
CA GLY A 9 -1.75 -11.79 -5.00
C GLY A 9 -2.67 -10.64 -4.60
N ASN A 10 -3.95 -10.73 -5.01
CA ASN A 10 -4.95 -9.70 -4.74
C ASN A 10 -5.33 -9.66 -3.24
N LEU A 11 -5.85 -8.51 -2.80
CA LEU A 11 -6.43 -8.37 -1.45
C LEU A 11 -7.84 -8.98 -1.40
N LYS A 12 -8.20 -9.55 -0.25
CA LYS A 12 -9.56 -9.99 0.08
C LYS A 12 -9.89 -9.65 1.55
N ILE A 13 -11.18 -9.68 1.88
CA ILE A 13 -11.64 -9.63 3.27
C ILE A 13 -11.35 -10.98 3.92
N ALA A 14 -10.83 -10.98 5.15
CA ALA A 14 -10.61 -12.18 5.94
C ALA A 14 -11.94 -12.83 6.34
N ASP A 15 -11.91 -14.12 6.68
CA ASP A 15 -13.13 -14.89 7.02
C ASP A 15 -13.86 -14.33 8.25
N ASP A 16 -13.16 -13.61 9.13
CA ASP A 16 -13.73 -12.93 10.29
C ASP A 16 -14.45 -11.60 9.96
N ALA A 17 -14.36 -11.15 8.71
CA ALA A 17 -14.89 -9.88 8.21
C ALA A 17 -14.38 -8.62 8.93
N ARG A 18 -13.21 -8.70 9.59
CA ARG A 18 -12.60 -7.59 10.35
C ARG A 18 -11.25 -7.15 9.79
N HIS A 19 -10.57 -8.02 9.04
CA HIS A 19 -9.22 -7.76 8.53
C HIS A 19 -9.13 -7.91 7.01
N ILE A 20 -8.03 -7.39 6.47
CA ILE A 20 -7.66 -7.56 5.06
C ILE A 20 -6.47 -8.50 5.00
N VAL A 21 -6.56 -9.45 4.08
CA VAL A 21 -5.52 -10.44 3.84
C VAL A 21 -5.24 -10.54 2.34
N TYR A 22 -4.08 -11.08 2.03
CA TYR A 22 -3.76 -11.53 0.69
C TYR A 22 -4.50 -12.83 0.36
N GLN A 23 -4.48 -13.23 -0.92
CA GLN A 23 -5.10 -14.49 -1.37
C GLN A 23 -4.55 -15.72 -0.64
N ASP A 24 -3.25 -15.71 -0.31
CA ASP A 24 -2.58 -16.76 0.46
C ASP A 24 -2.91 -16.76 1.97
N GLY A 25 -3.74 -15.82 2.43
CA GLY A 25 -4.14 -15.66 3.82
C GLY A 25 -3.16 -14.85 4.68
N SER A 26 -2.03 -14.40 4.13
CA SER A 26 -1.10 -13.56 4.89
C SER A 26 -1.73 -12.19 5.21
N PRO A 27 -1.48 -11.61 6.40
CA PRO A 27 -2.07 -10.33 6.79
C PRO A 27 -1.63 -9.17 5.89
N PHE A 28 -2.56 -8.28 5.59
CA PHE A 28 -2.28 -6.96 5.01
C PHE A 28 -2.59 -5.87 6.03
N PHE A 29 -1.56 -5.16 6.48
CA PHE A 29 -1.73 -4.01 7.36
C PHE A 29 -1.94 -2.75 6.52
N TRP A 30 -3.16 -2.20 6.55
CA TRP A 30 -3.47 -0.95 5.88
C TRP A 30 -2.96 0.23 6.72
N LEU A 31 -1.85 0.84 6.29
CA LEU A 31 -1.38 2.13 6.78
C LEU A 31 -1.62 3.18 5.70
N GLY A 32 -2.65 4.02 5.89
CA GLY A 32 -3.05 5.04 4.93
C GLY A 32 -2.47 6.43 5.25
N ASP A 33 -2.48 7.30 4.25
CA ASP A 33 -2.25 8.75 4.39
C ASP A 33 -3.38 9.53 3.67
N THR A 34 -3.44 10.84 3.84
CA THR A 34 -4.53 11.73 3.39
C THR A 34 -4.06 12.85 2.46
N ALA A 35 -3.19 12.54 1.50
CA ALA A 35 -2.70 13.51 0.50
C ALA A 35 -3.69 13.76 -0.66
N TRP A 36 -4.87 14.29 -0.33
CA TRP A 36 -5.97 14.54 -1.27
C TRP A 36 -5.57 15.38 -2.50
N GLU A 37 -4.64 16.32 -2.31
CA GLU A 37 -4.29 17.31 -3.31
C GLU A 37 -3.06 16.92 -4.16
N LEU A 38 -2.48 15.74 -3.90
CA LEU A 38 -1.17 15.34 -4.42
C LEU A 38 -1.03 15.56 -5.92
N PHE A 39 -1.96 15.06 -6.75
CA PHE A 39 -1.75 15.09 -8.21
C PHE A 39 -2.26 16.35 -8.92
N HIS A 40 -3.05 17.19 -8.27
CA HIS A 40 -3.63 18.38 -8.92
C HIS A 40 -3.15 19.71 -8.33
N ARG A 41 -2.29 19.68 -7.31
CA ARG A 41 -1.64 20.86 -6.73
C ARG A 41 -0.12 20.78 -6.63
N THR A 42 0.49 19.64 -6.89
CA THR A 42 1.96 19.52 -6.89
C THR A 42 2.50 19.29 -8.29
N LEU A 43 3.77 19.63 -8.46
CA LEU A 43 4.56 19.16 -9.58
C LEU A 43 4.87 17.66 -9.42
N ARG A 44 5.33 17.04 -10.50
CA ARG A 44 5.67 15.61 -10.51
C ARG A 44 6.77 15.30 -9.50
N GLU A 45 7.79 16.14 -9.45
CA GLU A 45 8.98 15.98 -8.60
C GLU A 45 8.61 16.06 -7.11
N GLU A 46 7.63 16.91 -6.77
CA GLU A 46 7.12 17.06 -5.41
C GLU A 46 6.27 15.83 -4.99
N ALA A 47 5.47 15.30 -5.92
CA ALA A 47 4.74 14.05 -5.68
C ALA A 47 5.70 12.86 -5.50
N ASP A 48 6.76 12.79 -6.31
CA ASP A 48 7.80 11.77 -6.21
C ASP A 48 8.51 11.84 -4.84
N LEU A 49 8.84 13.06 -4.37
CA LEU A 49 9.41 13.26 -3.04
C LEU A 49 8.45 12.81 -1.93
N TYR A 50 7.17 13.20 -2.00
CA TYR A 50 6.16 12.79 -1.03
C TYR A 50 6.04 11.26 -0.97
N LEU A 51 5.89 10.60 -2.11
CA LEU A 51 5.74 9.14 -2.17
C LEU A 51 6.99 8.41 -1.68
N SER A 52 8.18 8.95 -1.96
CA SER A 52 9.45 8.38 -1.48
C SER A 52 9.59 8.44 0.04
N ASN A 53 9.05 9.48 0.67
CA ASN A 53 9.06 9.62 2.14
C ASN A 53 8.05 8.70 2.85
N ARG A 54 7.13 8.07 2.12
CA ARG A 54 6.05 7.23 2.65
C ARG A 54 6.16 5.74 2.28
N ALA A 55 7.18 5.37 1.50
CA ALA A 55 7.41 4.02 1.00
C ALA A 55 8.10 3.10 2.01
#